data_AF-A0A1L9VB30-F1
#
_entry.id   AF-A0A1L9VB30-F1
#
_cell.length_a   1.000
_cell.length_b   1.000
_cell.length_c   1.000
_cell.angle_alpha   90.00
_cell.angle_beta   90.00
_cell.angle_gamma   90.00
#
_symmetry.space_group_name_H-M   'P 1'
#
loop_
_entity.id
_entity.type
_entity.pdbx_description
1 polymer ?
#
loop_
_entity_poly.entity_id
_entity_poly.type
_entity_poly.pdbx_seq_one_letter_code
_entity_poly.pdbx_strand_id
1 'polypeptide(L)'
;MRTVSQNEVLQRRIRRLMQSQHDHEKQWWQGREALCKKQKARGEKKKELDEVLRSVGAPVDSSKGVSTAEEDQTELNTYDAKIYAASNQMAQALTLELRGLGIPFFSIKRDLVTDDHKNNDDHDKQHKDKLPRDELSALQLRMLELLQDLCKE
;
A
#
# COMPACT_ATOMS: atom_id res chain seq x y z
N MET A 1 25.17 9.96 4.85
CA MET A 1 25.01 8.70 4.09
C MET A 1 26.21 7.77 4.11
N ARG A 2 27.45 8.24 4.32
CA ARG A 2 28.60 7.34 4.57
C ARG A 2 28.34 6.31 5.69
N THR A 3 27.58 6.70 6.70
CA THR A 3 27.18 5.81 7.81
C THR A 3 26.30 4.63 7.38
N VAL A 4 25.43 4.81 6.38
CA VAL A 4 24.60 3.71 5.84
C VAL A 4 25.44 2.83 4.93
N SER A 5 26.24 3.42 4.04
CA SER A 5 27.11 2.66 3.13
C SER A 5 28.22 1.88 3.85
N GLN A 6 28.61 2.29 5.06
CA GLN A 6 29.65 1.63 5.86
C GLN A 6 29.09 0.67 6.92
N ASN A 7 27.76 0.61 7.09
CA ASN A 7 27.13 -0.20 8.13
C ASN A 7 26.29 -1.33 7.52
N GLU A 8 26.91 -2.50 7.39
CA GLU A 8 26.30 -3.74 6.88
C GLU A 8 25.06 -4.19 7.67
N VAL A 9 24.98 -3.91 8.97
CA VAL A 9 23.81 -4.25 9.78
C VAL A 9 22.63 -3.38 9.37
N LEU A 10 22.87 -2.08 9.19
CA LEU A 10 21.87 -1.13 8.78
C LEU A 10 21.36 -1.41 7.36
N GLN A 11 22.28 -1.68 6.41
CA GLN A 11 21.91 -2.07 5.04
C GLN A 11 21.06 -3.34 5.02
N ARG A 12 21.47 -4.39 5.74
CA ARG A 12 20.68 -5.64 5.83
C ARG A 12 19.27 -5.38 6.37
N ARG A 13 19.11 -4.47 7.33
CA ARG A 13 17.78 -4.12 7.85
C ARG A 13 16.95 -3.37 6.81
N ILE A 14 17.54 -2.41 6.10
CA ILE A 14 16.86 -1.69 5.00
C ILE A 14 16.46 -2.65 3.88
N ARG A 15 17.35 -3.56 3.44
CA ARG A 15 17.04 -4.60 2.45
C ARG A 15 15.86 -5.47 2.89
N ARG A 16 15.80 -5.87 4.18
CA ARG A 16 14.66 -6.62 4.72
C ARG A 16 13.35 -5.82 4.69
N LEU A 17 13.39 -4.52 4.99
CA LEU A 17 12.23 -3.64 4.89
C LEU A 17 11.74 -3.56 3.44
N MET A 18 12.65 -3.39 2.48
CA MET A 18 12.33 -3.41 1.06
C MET A 18 11.73 -4.75 0.64
N GLN A 19 12.34 -5.88 1.00
CA GLN A 19 11.82 -7.19 0.66
C GLN A 19 10.41 -7.42 1.23
N SER A 20 10.19 -7.05 2.50
CA SER A 20 8.87 -7.17 3.14
C SER A 20 7.80 -6.33 2.42
N GLN A 21 8.15 -5.15 1.93
CA GLN A 21 7.23 -4.33 1.12
C GLN A 21 6.87 -5.06 -0.18
N HIS A 22 7.87 -5.53 -0.93
CA HIS A 22 7.64 -6.23 -2.20
C HIS A 22 6.82 -7.51 -2.01
N ASP A 23 7.06 -8.24 -0.91
CA ASP A 23 6.30 -9.45 -0.59
C ASP A 23 4.83 -9.14 -0.32
N HIS A 24 4.51 -8.07 0.42
CA HIS A 24 3.13 -7.64 0.62
C HIS A 24 2.46 -7.20 -0.68
N GLU A 25 3.15 -6.39 -1.50
CA GLU A 25 2.62 -5.96 -2.81
C GLU A 25 2.33 -7.15 -3.73
N LYS A 26 3.24 -8.11 -3.77
CA LYS A 26 3.07 -9.36 -4.52
C LYS A 26 1.90 -10.18 -3.98
N GLN A 27 1.76 -10.32 -2.66
CA GLN A 27 0.63 -11.03 -2.05
C GLN A 27 -0.71 -10.36 -2.37
N TRP A 28 -0.78 -9.04 -2.28
CA TRP A 28 -1.98 -8.27 -2.61
C TRP A 28 -2.38 -8.43 -4.08
N TRP A 29 -1.40 -8.36 -4.98
CA TRP A 29 -1.60 -8.61 -6.41
C TRP A 29 -2.13 -10.03 -6.66
N GLN A 30 -1.47 -11.04 -6.10
CA GLN A 30 -1.88 -12.44 -6.24
C GLN A 30 -3.28 -12.68 -5.68
N GLY A 31 -3.62 -12.07 -4.54
CA GLY A 31 -4.96 -12.14 -3.96
C GLY A 31 -6.02 -11.50 -4.87
N ARG A 32 -5.68 -10.38 -5.53
CA ARG A 32 -6.56 -9.73 -6.52
C ARG A 32 -6.76 -10.62 -7.75
N GLU A 33 -5.70 -11.20 -8.29
CA GLU A 33 -5.80 -12.12 -9.42
C GLU A 33 -6.61 -13.37 -9.08
N ALA A 34 -6.41 -13.93 -7.88
CA ALA A 34 -7.18 -15.06 -7.39
C ALA A 34 -8.67 -14.71 -7.25
N LEU A 35 -8.99 -13.49 -6.82
CA LEU A 35 -10.36 -12.99 -6.75
C LEU A 35 -10.99 -12.92 -8.15
N CYS A 36 -10.31 -12.32 -9.13
CA CYS A 36 -10.80 -12.29 -10.51
C CYS A 36 -10.96 -13.70 -11.12
N LYS A 37 -10.04 -14.63 -10.83
CA LYS A 37 -10.17 -16.02 -11.28
C LYS A 37 -11.38 -16.70 -10.66
N LYS A 38 -11.65 -16.47 -9.37
CA LYS A 38 -12.85 -16.98 -8.69
C LYS A 38 -14.13 -16.43 -9.32
N GLN A 39 -14.19 -15.13 -9.59
CA GLN A 39 -15.34 -14.49 -10.25
C GLN A 39 -15.63 -15.12 -11.62
N LYS A 40 -14.61 -15.30 -12.46
CA LYS A 40 -14.75 -16.00 -13.76
C LYS A 40 -15.25 -17.45 -13.60
N ALA A 41 -14.67 -18.19 -12.66
CA ALA A 41 -15.05 -19.58 -12.42
C ALA A 41 -16.47 -19.74 -11.85
N ARG A 42 -17.05 -18.72 -11.18
CA ARG A 42 -18.46 -18.75 -10.73
C ARG A 42 -19.42 -18.92 -11.92
N GLY A 43 -19.15 -18.24 -13.03
CA GLY A 43 -19.95 -18.35 -14.25
C GLY A 43 -19.85 -19.73 -14.91
N GLU A 44 -18.66 -20.32 -14.96
CA GLU A 44 -18.43 -21.65 -15.53
C GLU A 44 -19.09 -22.75 -14.70
N LYS A 45 -18.92 -22.71 -13.37
CA LYS A 45 -19.55 -23.68 -12.45
C LYS A 45 -21.07 -23.64 -12.50
N LYS A 46 -21.67 -22.45 -12.68
CA LYS A 46 -23.12 -22.36 -12.88
C LYS A 46 -23.56 -23.08 -14.15
N LYS A 47 -22.86 -22.86 -15.27
CA LYS A 47 -23.18 -23.50 -16.54
C LYS A 47 -23.12 -25.02 -16.43
N GLU A 48 -22.08 -25.54 -15.79
CA GLU A 48 -21.94 -26.98 -15.53
C GLU A 48 -23.07 -27.52 -14.65
N LEU A 49 -23.44 -26.80 -13.59
CA LEU A 49 -24.54 -27.19 -12.70
C LEU A 49 -25.90 -27.14 -13.41
N ASP A 50 -26.15 -26.12 -14.23
CA ASP A 50 -27.34 -25.96 -15.04
C ASP A 50 -27.45 -27.08 -16.10
N GLU A 51 -26.32 -27.52 -16.66
CA GLU A 51 -26.25 -28.65 -17.60
C GLU A 51 -26.57 -29.98 -16.92
N VAL A 52 -26.01 -30.23 -15.73
CA VAL A 52 -26.35 -31.40 -14.91
C VAL A 52 -27.83 -31.40 -14.54
N LEU A 53 -28.38 -30.29 -14.05
CA LEU A 53 -29.81 -30.19 -13.70
C LEU A 53 -30.72 -30.45 -14.91
N ARG A 54 -30.33 -29.95 -16.08
CA ARG A 54 -31.04 -30.22 -17.34
C ARG A 54 -30.98 -31.70 -17.71
N SER A 55 -29.85 -32.37 -17.52
CA SER A 55 -29.70 -33.80 -17.80
C SER A 55 -30.58 -34.68 -16.91
N VAL A 56 -30.86 -34.24 -15.68
CA VAL A 56 -31.71 -34.94 -14.69
C VAL A 56 -33.20 -34.57 -14.86
N GLY A 57 -33.53 -33.69 -15.82
CA GLY A 57 -34.91 -33.27 -16.10
C GLY A 57 -35.48 -32.27 -15.09
N ALA A 58 -34.62 -31.66 -14.26
CA ALA A 58 -35.02 -30.62 -13.34
C ALA A 58 -35.17 -29.27 -14.09
N PRO A 59 -36.20 -28.46 -13.78
CA PRO A 59 -36.35 -27.12 -14.35
C PRO A 59 -35.22 -26.21 -13.86
N VAL A 60 -34.52 -25.56 -14.78
CA VAL A 60 -33.44 -24.60 -14.50
C VAL A 60 -34.02 -23.19 -14.52
N ASP A 61 -33.88 -22.47 -13.41
CA ASP A 61 -34.35 -21.09 -13.29
C ASP A 61 -33.27 -20.11 -13.77
N SER A 62 -33.40 -19.66 -15.02
CA SER A 62 -32.48 -18.72 -15.68
C SER A 62 -32.47 -17.32 -15.02
N SER A 63 -33.46 -17.01 -14.17
CA SER A 63 -33.70 -15.66 -13.64
C SER A 63 -32.81 -15.26 -12.45
N LYS A 64 -32.25 -16.23 -11.71
CA LYS A 64 -31.28 -15.97 -10.62
C LYS A 64 -29.85 -15.95 -11.16
N GLY A 65 -29.33 -14.76 -11.47
CA GLY A 65 -27.90 -14.56 -11.73
C GLY A 65 -27.05 -14.98 -10.51
N VAL A 66 -25.87 -15.58 -10.74
CA VAL A 66 -24.98 -16.11 -9.69
C VAL A 66 -24.07 -15.04 -9.06
N SER A 67 -23.83 -13.97 -9.79
CA SER A 67 -23.20 -12.73 -9.35
C SER A 67 -23.46 -11.74 -10.48
N THR A 68 -23.98 -10.56 -10.20
CA THR A 68 -24.06 -9.51 -11.21
C THR A 68 -22.67 -8.91 -11.43
N ALA A 69 -22.42 -8.33 -12.61
CA ALA A 69 -21.16 -7.62 -12.86
C ALA A 69 -20.94 -6.49 -11.83
N GLU A 70 -22.02 -5.95 -11.27
CA GLU A 70 -22.01 -4.97 -10.19
C GLU A 70 -21.52 -5.58 -8.86
N GLU A 71 -21.99 -6.77 -8.49
CA GLU A 71 -21.51 -7.48 -7.30
C GLU A 71 -20.02 -7.83 -7.41
N ASP A 72 -19.56 -8.31 -8.56
CA ASP A 72 -18.13 -8.60 -8.79
C ASP A 72 -17.27 -7.32 -8.69
N GLN A 73 -17.77 -6.18 -9.18
CA GLN A 73 -17.09 -4.89 -9.07
C GLN A 73 -17.06 -4.40 -7.62
N THR A 74 -18.15 -4.54 -6.87
CA THR A 74 -18.18 -4.15 -5.44
C THR A 74 -17.23 -5.02 -4.60
N GLU A 75 -17.11 -6.31 -4.91
CA GLU A 75 -16.16 -7.22 -4.26
C GLU A 75 -14.71 -6.79 -4.51
N LEU A 76 -14.38 -6.40 -5.75
CA LEU A 76 -13.07 -5.84 -6.10
C LEU A 76 -12.81 -4.51 -5.39
N ASN A 77 -13.76 -3.58 -5.40
CA ASN A 77 -13.61 -2.29 -4.70
C ASN A 77 -13.38 -2.47 -3.21
N THR A 78 -14.09 -3.42 -2.58
CA THR A 78 -13.93 -3.75 -1.17
C THR A 78 -12.54 -4.33 -0.88
N TYR A 79 -12.04 -5.17 -1.79
CA TYR A 79 -10.71 -5.74 -1.69
C TYR A 79 -9.62 -4.66 -1.87
N ASP A 80 -9.75 -3.80 -2.88
CA ASP A 80 -8.81 -2.69 -3.15
C ASP A 80 -8.80 -1.68 -1.99
N ALA A 81 -9.95 -1.40 -1.36
CA ALA A 81 -10.02 -0.58 -0.15
C ALA A 81 -9.27 -1.20 1.05
N LYS A 82 -9.34 -2.53 1.21
CA LYS A 82 -8.56 -3.25 2.23
C LYS A 82 -7.06 -3.17 1.96
N ILE A 83 -6.65 -3.33 0.70
CA ILE A 83 -5.25 -3.17 0.30
C ILE A 83 -4.78 -1.75 0.60
N TYR A 84 -5.56 -0.73 0.26
CA TYR A 84 -5.19 0.66 0.53
C TYR A 84 -4.98 0.91 2.02
N ALA A 85 -5.89 0.43 2.87
CA ALA A 85 -5.73 0.52 4.33
C ALA A 85 -4.48 -0.21 4.83
N ALA A 86 -4.23 -1.43 4.35
CA ALA A 86 -3.05 -2.22 4.71
C ALA A 86 -1.74 -1.58 4.21
N SER A 87 -1.75 -0.98 3.03
CA SER A 87 -0.61 -0.25 2.45
C SER A 87 -0.26 0.98 3.27
N ASN A 88 -1.26 1.74 3.71
CA ASN A 88 -1.04 2.87 4.62
C ASN A 88 -0.45 2.42 5.97
N GLN A 89 -0.93 1.31 6.54
CA GLN A 89 -0.38 0.76 7.77
C GLN A 89 1.08 0.29 7.59
N MET A 90 1.37 -0.37 6.48
CA MET A 90 2.73 -0.78 6.10
C MET A 90 3.65 0.44 5.96
N ALA A 91 3.23 1.49 5.24
CA ALA A 91 4.01 2.71 5.07
C ALA A 91 4.31 3.40 6.41
N GLN A 92 3.34 3.42 7.34
CA GLN A 92 3.54 3.93 8.70
C GLN A 92 4.55 3.09 9.49
N ALA A 93 4.46 1.76 9.42
CA ALA A 93 5.41 0.87 10.09
C ALA A 93 6.84 1.04 9.54
N LEU A 94 7.00 1.12 8.22
CA LEU A 94 8.28 1.41 7.56
C LEU A 94 8.85 2.76 7.99
N THR A 95 8.00 3.79 8.07
CA THR A 95 8.38 5.13 8.56
C THR A 95 8.91 5.08 10.00
N LEU A 96 8.28 4.28 10.87
CA LEU A 96 8.72 4.09 12.26
C LEU A 96 10.05 3.34 12.35
N GLU A 97 10.24 2.30 11.54
CA GLU A 97 11.51 1.57 11.45
C GLU A 97 12.64 2.49 10.99
N LEU A 98 12.45 3.26 9.92
CA LEU A 98 13.44 4.24 9.42
C LEU A 98 13.76 5.31 10.47
N ARG A 99 12.76 5.78 11.22
CA ARG A 99 12.97 6.66 12.37
C ARG A 99 13.81 6.00 13.45
N GLY A 100 13.52 4.76 13.83
CA GLY A 100 14.25 4.00 14.84
C GLY A 100 15.71 3.73 14.46
N LEU A 101 15.98 3.65 13.15
CA LEU A 101 17.33 3.55 12.59
C LEU A 101 18.06 4.91 12.50
N GLY A 102 17.42 6.00 12.90
CA GLY A 102 17.99 7.35 12.85
C GLY A 102 18.17 7.88 11.43
N ILE A 103 17.41 7.38 10.45
CA ILE A 103 17.48 7.87 9.08
C ILE A 103 17.03 9.35 9.05
N PRO A 104 17.78 10.24 8.38
CA PRO A 104 17.43 11.66 8.31
C PRO A 104 16.04 11.87 7.69
N PHE A 105 15.39 12.97 8.07
CA PHE A 105 14.03 13.34 7.64
C PHE A 105 12.89 12.44 8.15
N PHE A 106 13.16 11.22 8.61
CA PHE A 106 12.17 10.37 9.29
C PHE A 106 12.14 10.57 10.81
N SER A 107 13.22 11.13 11.37
CA SER A 107 13.45 11.39 12.80
C SER A 107 13.28 12.86 13.22
N ILE A 108 12.75 13.72 12.34
CA ILE A 108 12.55 15.15 12.64
C ILE A 108 11.49 15.34 13.73
N LYS A 109 11.78 16.23 14.68
CA LYS A 109 10.84 16.63 15.74
C LYS A 109 9.66 17.37 15.13
N ARG A 110 8.44 17.05 15.58
CA ARG A 110 7.21 17.67 15.06
C ARG A 110 7.19 19.19 15.22
N ASP A 111 7.85 19.71 16.25
CA ASP A 111 7.93 21.16 16.52
C ASP A 111 8.70 21.94 15.44
N LEU A 112 9.47 21.24 14.61
CA LEU A 112 10.23 21.80 13.48
C LEU A 112 9.45 21.76 12.16
N VAL A 113 8.21 21.24 12.17
CA VAL A 113 7.38 21.08 10.96
C VAL A 113 6.17 22.02 11.04
N THR A 114 5.94 22.80 9.99
CA THR A 114 4.74 23.65 9.87
C THR A 114 3.60 22.84 9.25
N ASP A 115 2.41 22.87 9.86
CA ASP A 115 1.17 22.39 9.22
C ASP A 115 0.59 23.54 8.39
N ASP A 116 0.36 23.32 7.09
CA ASP A 116 -0.11 24.32 6.12
C ASP A 116 -1.57 24.81 6.34
N HIS A 117 -2.15 24.56 7.51
CA HIS A 117 -3.55 24.82 7.83
C HIS A 117 -3.75 25.77 9.03
N LYS A 118 -2.96 26.83 9.13
CA LYS A 118 -3.33 28.00 9.95
C LYS A 118 -3.21 29.27 9.14
N ASN A 119 -4.38 29.85 8.85
CA ASN A 119 -4.58 31.14 8.20
C ASN A 119 -3.75 32.24 8.87
N ASN A 120 -3.31 33.17 8.02
CA ASN A 120 -2.85 34.53 8.32
C ASN A 120 -3.27 35.03 9.70
N ASP A 121 -2.29 35.25 10.57
CA ASP A 121 -2.23 36.49 11.33
C ASP A 121 -0.78 36.87 11.61
N ASP A 122 -0.60 38.18 11.68
CA ASP A 122 0.64 38.93 11.60
C ASP A 122 1.67 38.64 12.73
N HIS A 123 2.93 38.94 12.39
CA HIS A 123 4.12 39.10 13.23
C HIS A 123 5.15 37.97 13.43
N ASP A 124 6.35 38.32 12.94
CA ASP A 124 7.68 38.15 13.55
C ASP A 124 8.46 36.85 13.28
N LYS A 125 9.38 36.94 12.31
CA LYS A 125 10.73 36.33 12.20
C LYS A 125 10.99 34.85 12.54
N GLN A 126 10.02 34.08 13.05
CA GLN A 126 10.18 32.70 13.53
C GLN A 126 9.74 31.64 12.51
N HIS A 127 9.10 32.04 11.41
CA HIS A 127 8.71 31.11 10.33
C HIS A 127 9.86 30.71 9.40
N LYS A 128 11.03 31.35 9.48
CA LYS A 128 12.19 31.00 8.63
C LYS A 128 12.86 29.67 9.01
N ASP A 129 12.60 29.14 10.20
CA ASP A 129 13.31 27.98 10.75
C ASP A 129 12.46 26.68 10.75
N LYS A 130 11.21 26.72 10.29
CA LYS A 130 10.32 25.55 10.28
C LYS A 130 10.16 25.01 8.86
N LEU A 131 10.30 23.69 8.74
CA LEU A 131 10.20 22.99 7.47
C LEU A 131 8.72 22.74 7.12
N PRO A 132 8.22 23.18 5.96
CA PRO A 132 6.85 22.87 5.54
C PRO A 132 6.71 21.37 5.25
N ARG A 133 5.49 20.86 5.41
CA ARG A 133 5.21 19.42 5.33
C ARG A 133 5.46 18.84 3.94
N ASP A 134 5.14 19.61 2.90
CA ASP A 134 5.37 19.21 1.52
C ASP A 134 6.86 19.08 1.20
N GLU A 135 7.69 20.02 1.66
CA GLU A 135 9.15 19.93 1.50
C GLU A 135 9.73 18.75 2.29
N LEU A 136 9.24 18.51 3.50
CA LEU A 136 9.63 17.33 4.29
C LEU A 136 9.33 16.04 3.53
N SER A 137 8.15 15.94 2.91
CA SER A 137 7.77 14.77 2.13
C SER A 137 8.69 14.56 0.92
N ALA A 138 9.04 15.65 0.21
CA ALA A 138 9.97 15.59 -0.92
C ALA A 138 11.38 15.16 -0.48
N LEU A 139 11.85 15.63 0.68
CA LEU A 139 13.14 15.21 1.26
C LEU A 139 13.13 13.74 1.69
N GLN A 140 12.03 13.27 2.29
CA GLN A 140 11.84 11.87 2.63
C GLN A 140 11.87 10.97 1.39
N LEU A 141 11.21 11.37 0.30
CA LEU A 141 11.22 10.63 -0.97
C LEU A 141 12.64 10.52 -1.55
N ARG A 142 13.37 11.64 -1.64
CA ARG A 142 14.78 11.63 -2.09
C ARG A 142 15.67 10.75 -1.20
N MET A 143 15.40 10.72 0.10
CA MET A 143 16.13 9.86 1.03
C MET A 143 15.82 8.38 0.76
N LEU A 144 14.57 8.02 0.50
CA LEU A 144 14.19 6.65 0.14
C LEU A 144 14.86 6.20 -1.16
N GLU A 145 14.87 7.04 -2.19
CA GLU A 145 15.56 6.77 -3.46
C GLU A 145 17.05 6.47 -3.22
N LEU A 146 17.71 7.33 -2.43
CA LEU A 146 19.13 7.15 -2.11
C LEU A 146 19.39 5.89 -1.27
N LEU A 147 18.51 5.56 -0.32
CA LEU A 147 18.61 4.31 0.46
C LEU A 147 18.43 3.09 -0.43
N GLN A 148 17.50 3.16 -1.39
CA GLN A 148 17.28 2.12 -2.37
C GLN A 148 18.55 1.91 -3.20
N ASP A 149 19.14 2.98 -3.74
CA ASP A 149 20.36 2.91 -4.54
C ASP A 149 21.54 2.31 -3.78
N LEU A 150 21.73 2.70 -2.52
CA LEU A 150 22.81 2.18 -1.68
C LEU A 150 22.61 0.71 -1.26
N CYS A 151 21.37 0.22 -1.27
CA CYS A 151 21.02 -1.12 -0.82
C CYS A 151 20.67 -2.09 -1.96
N LYS A 152 20.82 -1.67 -3.23
CA LYS A 152 20.50 -2.44 -4.45
C LYS A 152 21.46 -3.62 -4.74
N GLU A 153 22.45 -3.85 -3.88
CA GLU A 153 23.35 -5.01 -3.94
C GLU A 153 22.71 -6.29 -3.41
#